data_AF-A0A392SIL5-F1
#
_entry.id   AF-A0A392SIL5-F1
#
_cell.length_a   1.000
_cell.length_b   1.000
_cell.length_c   1.000
_cell.angle_alpha   90.00
_cell.angle_beta   90.00
_cell.angle_gamma   90.00
#
_symmetry.space_group_name_H-M   'P 1'
#
loop_
_entity.id
_entity.type
_entity.pdbx_description
1 polymer ?
#
loop_
_entity_poly.entity_id
_entity_poly.type
_entity_poly.pdbx_seq_one_letter_code
_entity_poly.pdbx_strand_id
1 'polypeptide(L)'
;MESTTGHRVSFPKIVVGCGTNNTISLFQGASASSGIVGLGGGPLSLITQLGSSIDRKFSYCLLPYESNTTSKLNFGDVAVVSGDGVVST
;
A
#
# COMPACT_ATOMS: atom_id res chain seq x y z
N MET A 1 -10.42 1.77 6.02
CA MET A 1 -10.23 0.81 4.91
C MET A 1 -11.44 -0.09 4.88
N GLU A 2 -12.33 0.16 3.94
CA GLU A 2 -13.43 -0.77 3.66
C GLU A 2 -12.92 -1.80 2.65
N SER A 3 -13.29 -3.06 2.86
CA SER A 3 -13.18 -4.09 1.83
C SER A 3 -14.17 -3.79 0.70
N THR A 4 -14.06 -4.52 -0.40
CA THR A 4 -15.07 -4.56 -1.47
C THR A 4 -16.47 -4.92 -0.96
N THR A 5 -16.55 -5.55 0.22
CA THR A 5 -17.79 -5.90 0.90
C THR A 5 -18.27 -4.85 1.90
N GLY A 6 -17.60 -3.70 2.04
CA GLY A 6 -17.89 -2.69 3.06
C GLY A 6 -17.43 -3.07 4.48
N HIS A 7 -17.01 -4.32 4.68
CA HIS A 7 -16.60 -4.83 5.98
C HIS A 7 -15.08 -4.66 6.17
N ARG A 8 -14.65 -4.47 7.42
CA ARG A 8 -13.22 -4.49 7.76
C ARG A 8 -12.70 -5.93 7.67
N VAL A 9 -11.53 -6.10 7.08
CA VAL A 9 -10.83 -7.38 6.97
C VAL A 9 -9.55 -7.32 7.80
N SER A 10 -9.18 -8.44 8.42
CA SER A 10 -7.95 -8.58 9.21
C SER A 10 -7.10 -9.70 8.65
N PHE A 11 -5.79 -9.44 8.54
CA PHE A 11 -4.79 -10.42 8.15
C PHE A 11 -3.88 -10.66 9.36
N PRO A 12 -4.11 -11.74 10.12
CA PRO A 12 -3.23 -12.06 11.25
C PRO A 12 -1.85 -12.49 10.74
N LYS A 13 -0.83 -12.37 11.60
CA LYS A 13 0.54 -12.83 11.33
C LYS A 13 1.29 -12.08 10.21
N ILE A 14 0.91 -10.83 9.94
CA ILE A 14 1.75 -9.93 9.15
C ILE A 14 2.99 -9.56 9.98
N VAL A 15 4.16 -9.85 9.44
CA VAL A 15 5.46 -9.51 10.00
C VAL A 15 5.80 -8.09 9.61
N VAL A 16 6.09 -7.25 10.61
CA VAL A 16 6.52 -5.86 10.44
C VAL A 16 7.84 -5.68 11.19
N GLY A 17 8.82 -5.07 10.53
CA GLY A 17 10.09 -4.73 11.17
C GLY A 17 9.93 -3.59 12.18
N CYS A 18 10.73 -3.61 13.24
CA CYS A 18 10.79 -2.54 14.23
C CYS A 18 12.09 -1.74 14.07
N GLY A 19 11.97 -0.49 13.64
CA GLY A 19 13.10 0.43 13.55
C GLY A 19 13.29 1.19 14.86
N THR A 20 14.45 1.05 15.51
CA THR A 20 14.74 1.67 16.81
C THR A 20 15.56 2.96 16.69
N ASN A 21 16.32 3.14 15.61
CA ASN A 21 17.07 4.35 15.33
C ASN A 21 16.83 4.74 13.86
N ASN A 22 15.95 5.70 13.66
CA ASN A 22 15.48 6.09 12.33
C ASN A 22 15.84 7.56 12.09
N THR A 23 16.69 7.81 11.10
CA THR A 23 16.92 9.17 10.57
C THR A 23 16.27 9.23 9.20
N ILE A 24 15.08 9.84 9.11
CA ILE A 24 14.41 10.05 7.83
C ILE A 24 14.10 11.54 7.67
N SER A 25 14.77 12.16 6.68
CA SER A 25 14.57 13.57 6.29
C SER A 25 13.48 13.75 5.22
N LEU A 26 12.92 12.65 4.70
CA LEU A 26 12.00 12.63 3.55
C LEU A 26 10.55 13.03 3.89
N PHE A 27 10.16 13.06 5.18
CA PHE A 27 8.78 13.33 5.60
C PHE A 27 8.57 14.74 6.18
N GLN A 28 9.42 15.70 5.81
CA GLN A 28 9.26 17.09 6.24
C GLN A 28 7.95 17.67 5.66
N GLY A 29 6.91 17.75 6.50
CA GLY A 29 5.61 18.33 6.16
C GLY A 29 4.42 17.37 6.21
N ALA A 30 4.66 16.05 6.22
CA ALA A 30 3.61 15.07 6.50
C ALA A 30 3.52 14.86 8.01
N SER A 31 2.31 14.90 8.59
CA SER A 31 2.05 14.50 9.98
C SER A 31 2.85 13.23 10.31
N ALA A 32 3.70 13.29 11.34
CA ALA A 32 4.73 12.31 11.67
C ALA A 32 4.39 10.87 11.23
N SER A 33 5.01 10.39 10.15
CA SER A 33 4.83 9.01 9.68
C SER A 33 5.40 8.04 10.71
N SER A 34 4.64 7.01 11.08
CA SER A 34 5.12 5.99 12.03
C SER A 34 6.01 4.91 11.40
N GLY A 35 6.15 4.88 10.06
CA GLY A 35 6.95 3.87 9.36
C GLY A 35 6.74 3.86 7.84
N ILE A 36 7.24 2.81 7.19
CA ILE A 36 7.18 2.60 5.73
C ILE A 36 6.50 1.27 5.42
N VAL A 37 5.67 1.24 4.37
CA VAL A 37 5.05 0.01 3.85
C VAL A 37 5.71 -0.36 2.52
N GLY A 38 6.35 -1.53 2.45
CA GLY A 38 6.96 -2.04 1.22
C GLY A 38 5.98 -2.78 0.33
N LEU A 39 5.82 -2.33 -0.92
CA LEU A 39 4.91 -2.92 -1.93
C LEU A 39 5.62 -3.71 -3.05
N GLY A 40 6.95 -3.90 -2.96
CA GLY A 40 7.72 -4.61 -3.98
C GLY A 40 7.51 -6.13 -3.98
N GLY A 41 8.26 -6.86 -4.82
CA GLY A 41 8.17 -8.32 -4.96
C GLY A 41 8.99 -9.15 -3.95
N GLY A 42 9.57 -8.53 -2.92
CA GLY A 42 10.41 -9.22 -1.93
C GLY A 42 9.61 -10.15 -1.00
N PRO A 43 10.28 -11.13 -0.34
CA PRO A 43 9.60 -12.14 0.49
C PRO A 43 8.87 -11.56 1.71
N LEU A 44 9.31 -10.40 2.22
CA LEU A 44 8.69 -9.71 3.36
C LEU A 44 7.85 -8.49 2.96
N SER A 45 7.62 -8.26 1.67
CA SER A 45 6.74 -7.17 1.24
C SER A 45 5.30 -7.42 1.67
N LEU A 46 4.52 -6.35 1.86
CA LEU A 46 3.10 -6.49 2.21
C LEU A 46 2.35 -7.34 1.17
N ILE A 47 2.66 -7.14 -0.11
CA ILE A 47 2.02 -7.86 -1.23
C ILE A 47 2.30 -9.37 -1.14
N THR A 48 3.54 -9.76 -0.86
CA THR A 48 3.90 -11.18 -0.70
C THR A 48 3.25 -11.79 0.54
N GLN A 49 3.21 -11.05 1.65
CA GLN A 49 2.61 -11.51 2.90
C GLN A 49 1.09 -11.68 2.83
N LEU A 50 0.38 -10.81 2.09
CA LEU A 50 -1.05 -10.97 1.82
C LEU A 50 -1.33 -12.10 0.82
N GLY A 51 -0.38 -12.38 -0.08
CA GLY A 51 -0.35 -13.59 -0.89
C GLY A 51 -1.63 -13.81 -1.70
N SER A 52 -2.17 -15.03 -1.62
CA SER A 52 -3.36 -15.44 -2.37
C SER A 52 -4.65 -14.77 -1.89
N SER A 53 -4.67 -14.14 -0.71
CA SER A 53 -5.88 -13.41 -0.28
C SER A 53 -6.17 -12.18 -1.14
N ILE A 54 -5.18 -11.71 -1.89
CA ILE A 54 -5.31 -10.60 -2.86
C ILE A 54 -4.76 -10.98 -4.23
N ASP A 55 -4.50 -12.27 -4.49
CA ASP A 55 -3.77 -12.76 -5.67
C ASP A 55 -2.45 -12.03 -5.97
N ARG A 56 -1.81 -11.45 -4.95
CA ARG A 56 -0.66 -10.55 -5.07
C ARG A 56 -0.88 -9.36 -6.02
N LYS A 57 -2.13 -8.96 -6.26
CA LYS A 57 -2.52 -7.82 -7.11
C LYS A 57 -2.72 -6.58 -6.24
N PHE A 58 -2.13 -5.48 -6.68
CA PHE A 58 -2.41 -4.16 -6.12
C PHE A 58 -2.30 -3.09 -7.21
N SER A 59 -2.98 -1.97 -7.00
CA SER A 59 -2.85 -0.79 -7.85
C SER A 59 -3.00 0.46 -7.03
N TYR A 60 -2.38 1.53 -7.50
CA TYR A 60 -2.41 2.82 -6.81
C TYR A 60 -2.52 3.95 -7.82
N CYS A 61 -3.11 5.05 -7.40
CA CYS A 61 -3.05 6.32 -8.10
C CYS A 61 -2.20 7.27 -7.26
N LEU A 62 -1.02 7.65 -7.75
CA LEU A 62 -0.21 8.68 -7.09
C LEU A 62 -0.71 10.04 -7.54
N LEU A 63 -1.09 10.86 -6.58
CA LEU A 63 -1.41 12.26 -6.82
C LEU A 63 -0.13 13.09 -6.75
N PRO A 64 -0.12 14.30 -7.34
CA PRO A 64 0.96 15.25 -7.11
C PRO A 64 1.20 15.47 -5.62
N TYR A 65 2.47 15.65 -5.23
CA TYR A 65 2.89 15.75 -3.83
C TYR A 65 2.15 16.85 -3.04
N GLU A 66 1.87 17.98 -3.69
CA GLU A 66 1.16 19.12 -3.09
C GLU A 66 -0.37 18.94 -3.04
N SER A 67 -0.89 17.78 -3.45
CA SER A 67 -2.33 17.52 -3.41
C SER A 67 -2.83 17.27 -1.99
N ASN A 68 -3.87 17.99 -1.59
CA ASN A 68 -4.55 17.79 -0.30
C ASN A 68 -5.68 16.75 -0.37
N THR A 69 -5.82 16.03 -1.48
CA THR A 69 -6.86 15.00 -1.66
C THR A 69 -6.29 13.60 -1.42
N THR A 70 -7.15 12.70 -0.94
CA THR A 70 -6.77 11.30 -0.70
C THR A 70 -6.85 10.50 -2.00
N SER A 71 -5.77 9.79 -2.33
CA SER A 71 -5.77 8.83 -3.43
C SER A 71 -6.19 7.43 -2.97
N LYS A 72 -6.15 6.45 -3.89
CA LYS A 72 -6.53 5.07 -3.60
C LYS A 72 -5.36 4.11 -3.78
N LEU A 73 -5.29 3.15 -2.88
CA LEU A 73 -4.50 1.91 -2.97
C LEU A 73 -5.50 0.76 -2.89
N ASN A 74 -5.58 -0.03 -3.96
CA ASN A 74 -6.50 -1.15 -4.11
C ASN A 74 -5.72 -2.45 -4.05
N PHE A 75 -6.37 -3.51 -3.55
CA PHE A 75 -5.82 -4.86 -3.47
C PHE A 75 -6.81 -5.86 -4.05
N GLY A 76 -6.31 -6.98 -4.59
CA GLY A 76 -7.15 -8.05 -5.13
C GLY A 76 -7.74 -7.68 -6.49
N ASP A 77 -8.93 -8.20 -6.80
CA ASP A 77 -9.50 -8.08 -8.15
C ASP A 77 -9.81 -6.64 -8.56
N VAL A 78 -10.20 -5.78 -7.61
CA VAL A 78 -10.43 -4.34 -7.85
C VAL A 78 -9.15 -3.57 -8.14
N ALA A 79 -7.98 -4.19 -7.97
CA ALA A 79 -6.72 -3.59 -8.38
C ALA A 79 -6.51 -3.63 -9.90
N VAL A 80 -7.20 -4.51 -10.63
CA VAL A 80 -7.11 -4.60 -12.09
C VAL A 80 -7.83 -3.40 -12.70
N VAL A 81 -7.06 -2.48 -13.28
CA VAL A 81 -7.56 -1.25 -13.88
C VAL A 81 -7.20 -1.18 -15.36
N SER A 82 -8.01 -0.47 -16.13
CA SER A 82 -7.83 -0.28 -17.57
C SER A 82 -8.16 1.16 -17.95
N GLY A 83 -7.49 1.70 -18.97
CA GLY A 83 -7.72 3.06 -19.44
C GLY A 83 -6.42 3.70 -19.95
N ASP A 84 -6.56 4.91 -20.48
CA ASP A 84 -5.41 5.69 -20.93
C ASP A 84 -4.48 6.04 -19.75
N GLY A 85 -3.17 5.97 -19.99
CA GLY A 85 -2.15 6.25 -18.97
C GLY A 85 -1.97 5.20 -17.87
N VAL A 86 -2.71 4.07 -17.90
CA VAL A 86 -2.48 2.95 -16.98
C VAL A 86 -1.16 2.25 -17.33
N VAL A 87 -0.34 1.96 -16.31
CA VAL A 87 0.91 1.20 -16.44
C VAL A 87 0.85 -0.01 -15.50
N SER A 88 1.26 -1.17 -15.99
CA SER A 88 1.35 -2.43 -15.23
C SER A 88 2.73 -3.06 -15.38
N THR A 89 3.14 -3.85 -14.39
CA THR A 89 4.41 -4.61 -14.37
C THR A 89 4.15 -6.09 -14.21
#